data_AF-K1SCA2-F1
#
_entry.id   AF-K1SCA2-F1
#
_cell.length_a   1.000
_cell.length_b   1.000
_cell.length_c   1.000
_cell.angle_alpha   90.00
_cell.angle_beta   90.00
_cell.angle_gamma   90.00
#
_symmetry.space_group_name_H-M   'P 1'
#
loop_
_entity.id
_entity.type
_entity.pdbx_description
1 polymer ?
#
loop_
_entity_poly.entity_id
_entity_poly.type
_entity_poly.pdbx_seq_one_letter_code
_entity_poly.pdbx_strand_id
1 'polypeptide(L)'
;MIQFTPVGDSGVLAVCGSEISEQVNAQVMALDAAVQAAQLPGVVETVPTYAALLVTLDPLQTDADTLIPALRRLWDALPPVSSTAAGRLVEVPVCY
;
A
#
# COMPACT_ATOMS: atom_id res chain seq x y z
N MET A 1 11.05 8.73 -1.06
CA MET A 1 11.62 7.41 -0.71
C MET A 1 10.64 6.77 0.28
N ILE A 2 10.13 5.57 0.02
CA ILE A 2 9.12 4.94 0.91
C ILE A 2 9.76 4.52 2.25
N GLN A 3 9.04 4.75 3.34
CA GLN A 3 9.42 4.33 4.70
C GLN A 3 8.54 3.17 5.15
N PHE A 4 9.14 2.17 5.81
CA PHE A 4 8.41 1.08 6.44
C PHE A 4 8.53 1.20 7.96
N THR A 5 7.46 0.94 8.69
CA THR A 5 7.43 1.00 10.15
C THR A 5 6.55 -0.12 10.70
N PRO A 6 7.06 -1.00 11.57
CA PRO A 6 6.23 -1.99 12.25
C PRO A 6 5.12 -1.32 13.06
N VAL A 7 3.92 -1.88 13.04
CA VAL A 7 2.75 -1.42 13.79
C VAL A 7 2.35 -2.54 14.75
N GLY A 8 3.01 -2.55 15.91
CA GLY A 8 2.95 -3.70 16.82
C GLY A 8 3.51 -4.96 16.15
N ASP A 9 2.99 -6.11 16.56
CA ASP A 9 3.48 -7.41 16.11
C ASP A 9 2.73 -7.95 14.87
N SER A 10 1.63 -7.30 14.48
CA SER A 10 0.69 -7.81 13.46
C SER A 10 0.53 -6.87 12.27
N GLY A 11 1.45 -5.94 12.05
CA GLY A 11 1.39 -5.10 10.85
C GLY A 11 2.65 -4.32 10.53
N VAL A 12 2.70 -3.85 9.29
CA VAL A 12 3.74 -2.96 8.76
C VAL A 12 3.04 -1.83 8.01
N LEU A 13 3.37 -0.59 8.37
CA LEU A 13 2.94 0.61 7.66
C LEU A 13 4.00 1.01 6.63
N ALA A 14 3.57 1.14 5.37
CA ALA A 14 4.38 1.54 4.24
C ALA A 14 4.00 2.97 3.81
N VAL A 15 4.76 3.97 4.26
CA VAL A 15 4.51 5.40 4.00
C VAL A 15 5.13 5.82 2.68
N CYS A 16 4.29 5.99 1.66
CA CYS A 16 4.66 6.29 0.28
C CYS A 16 4.99 7.78 0.06
N GLY A 17 4.38 8.67 0.85
CA GLY A 17 4.61 10.12 0.80
C GLY A 17 4.13 10.83 2.06
N SER A 18 4.39 12.13 2.16
CA SER A 18 4.07 12.97 3.32
C SER A 18 3.03 14.07 3.02
N GLU A 19 2.39 14.01 1.85
CA GLU A 19 1.45 15.03 1.38
C GLU A 19 0.19 14.41 0.79
N ILE A 20 -0.86 15.22 0.71
CA ILE A 20 -2.09 14.87 0.01
C ILE A 20 -1.92 15.22 -1.47
N SER A 21 -1.36 14.30 -2.25
CA SER A 21 -1.19 14.34 -3.71
C SER A 21 -1.75 13.10 -4.44
N GLU A 22 -2.43 13.30 -5.58
CA GLU A 22 -2.95 12.23 -6.43
C GLU A 22 -1.85 11.25 -6.86
N GLN A 23 -0.64 11.75 -7.08
CA GLN A 23 0.51 10.92 -7.43
C GLN A 23 0.87 9.96 -6.30
N VAL A 24 0.88 10.44 -5.06
CA VAL A 24 1.17 9.61 -3.88
C VAL A 24 0.06 8.57 -3.69
N ASN A 25 -1.19 8.99 -3.82
CA ASN A 25 -2.32 8.06 -3.72
C ASN A 25 -2.24 6.96 -4.80
N ALA A 26 -1.91 7.31 -6.04
CA ALA A 26 -1.72 6.35 -7.11
C ALA A 26 -0.59 5.34 -6.81
N GLN A 27 0.50 5.78 -6.17
CA GLN A 27 1.57 4.89 -5.70
C GLN A 27 1.11 3.96 -4.59
N VAL A 28 0.30 4.44 -3.63
CA VAL A 28 -0.29 3.59 -2.58
C VAL A 28 -1.18 2.52 -3.22
N MET A 29 -2.05 2.88 -4.16
CA MET A 29 -2.92 1.93 -4.87
C MET A 29 -2.11 0.92 -5.67
N ALA A 30 -1.02 1.35 -6.33
CA ALA A 30 -0.16 0.45 -7.09
C ALA A 30 0.58 -0.54 -6.18
N LEU A 31 1.08 -0.09 -5.03
CA LEU A 31 1.68 -0.96 -4.03
C LEU A 31 0.66 -1.95 -3.46
N ASP A 32 -0.55 -1.48 -3.13
CA ASP A 32 -1.64 -2.31 -2.63
C ASP A 32 -1.95 -3.46 -3.60
N ALA A 33 -2.16 -3.12 -4.89
CA ALA A 33 -2.39 -4.11 -5.93
C ALA A 33 -1.21 -5.09 -6.09
N ALA A 34 0.03 -4.62 -5.98
CA ALA A 34 1.22 -5.47 -6.06
C ALA A 34 1.34 -6.44 -4.87
N VAL A 35 1.03 -5.98 -3.65
CA VAL A 35 1.04 -6.82 -2.45
C VAL A 35 -0.06 -7.88 -2.53
N GLN A 36 -1.27 -7.49 -2.95
CA GLN A 36 -2.37 -8.41 -3.18
C GLN A 36 -2.02 -9.45 -4.26
N ALA A 37 -1.39 -9.04 -5.37
CA ALA A 37 -0.98 -9.98 -6.42
C ALA A 37 0.16 -10.92 -5.97
N ALA A 38 1.05 -10.48 -5.08
CA ALA A 38 2.19 -11.25 -4.64
C ALA A 38 1.83 -12.41 -3.70
N GLN A 39 0.65 -12.36 -3.04
CA GLN A 39 0.17 -13.41 -2.12
C GLN A 39 1.25 -13.83 -1.11
N LEU A 40 1.89 -12.84 -0.49
CA LEU A 40 3.01 -13.08 0.43
C LEU A 40 2.54 -13.91 1.64
N PRO A 41 3.27 -14.98 2.02
CA PRO A 41 2.91 -15.79 3.19
C PRO A 41 2.77 -14.95 4.46
N GLY A 42 1.69 -15.19 5.20
CA GLY A 42 1.38 -14.47 6.43
C GLY A 42 0.79 -13.08 6.26
N VAL A 43 0.66 -12.52 5.05
CA VAL A 43 -0.13 -11.29 4.85
C VAL A 43 -1.62 -11.61 4.96
N VAL A 44 -2.33 -10.88 5.82
CA VAL A 44 -3.75 -11.12 6.12
C VAL A 44 -4.64 -10.18 5.32
N GLU A 45 -4.41 -8.88 5.42
CA GLU A 45 -5.12 -7.85 4.65
C GLU A 45 -4.23 -6.65 4.37
N THR A 46 -4.65 -5.83 3.41
CA THR A 46 -4.05 -4.53 3.13
C THR A 46 -5.12 -3.45 3.26
N VAL A 47 -4.75 -2.34 3.89
CA VAL A 47 -5.62 -1.19 4.11
C VAL A 47 -4.93 0.05 3.56
N PRO A 48 -5.28 0.48 2.33
CA PRO A 48 -4.71 1.67 1.76
C PRO A 48 -5.28 2.93 2.43
N THR A 49 -4.41 3.90 2.66
CA THR A 49 -4.78 5.27 3.07
C THR A 49 -4.40 6.24 1.96
N TYR A 50 -4.49 7.54 2.23
CA TYR A 50 -4.13 8.53 1.23
C TYR A 50 -2.65 8.43 0.82
N ALA A 51 -1.74 8.34 1.80
CA ALA A 51 -0.29 8.41 1.56
C ALA A 51 0.51 7.20 2.09
N ALA A 52 -0.17 6.21 2.65
CA ALA A 52 0.46 5.01 3.19
C ALA A 52 -0.41 3.77 2.96
N LEU A 53 0.22 2.59 3.00
CA LEU A 53 -0.45 1.30 2.98
C LEU A 53 -0.17 0.59 4.31
N LEU A 54 -1.22 0.23 5.06
CA LEU A 54 -1.07 -0.72 6.17
C LEU A 54 -1.18 -2.13 5.59
N VAL A 55 -0.20 -2.97 5.91
CA VAL A 55 -0.23 -4.41 5.63
C VAL A 55 -0.31 -5.12 6.96
N THR A 56 -1.40 -5.82 7.22
CA THR A 56 -1.52 -6.65 8.42
C THR A 56 -0.98 -8.04 8.15
N LEU A 57 -0.44 -8.67 9.18
CA LEU A 57 0.19 -9.97 9.08
C LEU A 57 -0.19 -10.89 10.24
N ASP A 58 -0.15 -12.19 9.98
CA ASP A 58 -0.25 -13.24 10.98
C ASP A 58 1.16 -13.47 11.59
N PRO A 59 1.38 -13.10 12.87
CA PRO A 59 2.68 -13.22 13.52
C PRO A 59 3.14 -14.67 13.70
N LEU A 60 2.26 -15.66 13.51
CA LEU A 60 2.62 -17.07 13.53
C LEU A 60 3.21 -17.57 12.20
N GLN A 61 3.09 -16.78 11.13
CA GLN A 61 3.55 -17.15 9.79
C GLN A 61 4.68 -16.26 9.28
N THR A 62 4.69 -14.97 9.63
CA THR A 62 5.73 -14.01 9.24
C THR A 62 5.88 -12.94 10.31
N ASP A 63 6.93 -12.13 10.21
CA ASP A 63 7.13 -10.93 11.02
C ASP A 63 7.47 -9.72 10.13
N ALA A 64 7.60 -8.55 10.76
CA ALA A 64 7.94 -7.31 10.07
C ALA A 64 9.33 -7.38 9.41
N ASP A 65 10.31 -8.02 10.06
CA ASP A 65 11.69 -8.11 9.56
C ASP A 65 11.76 -8.96 8.27
N THR A 66 10.91 -9.96 8.14
CA THR A 66 10.75 -10.79 6.94
C THR A 66 9.92 -10.09 5.87
N LEU A 67 8.85 -9.40 6.26
CA LEU A 67 7.90 -8.79 5.33
C LEU A 67 8.43 -7.49 4.69
N ILE A 68 9.12 -6.64 5.45
CA ILE A 68 9.62 -5.34 4.98
C ILE A 68 10.53 -5.49 3.73
N PRO A 69 11.50 -6.41 3.68
CA PRO A 69 12.29 -6.63 2.47
C PRO A 69 11.45 -7.05 1.26
N ALA A 70 10.41 -7.86 1.45
CA ALA A 70 9.52 -8.27 0.37
C ALA A 70 8.70 -7.08 -0.15
N LEU A 71 8.11 -6.28 0.74
CA LEU A 71 7.40 -5.05 0.38
C LEU A 71 8.29 -4.04 -0.33
N ARG A 72 9.56 -3.90 0.11
CA ARG A 72 10.55 -3.04 -0.56
C ARG A 72 10.81 -3.50 -1.98
N ARG A 73 11.01 -4.81 -2.22
CA ARG A 73 11.21 -5.36 -3.57
C ARG A 73 10.01 -5.10 -4.48
N LEU A 74 8.79 -5.26 -3.95
CA LEU A 74 7.58 -4.95 -4.70
C LEU A 74 7.53 -3.47 -5.07
N TRP A 75 7.81 -2.58 -4.12
CA TRP A 75 7.89 -1.14 -4.37
C TRP A 75 8.92 -0.77 -5.44
N ASP A 76 10.13 -1.31 -5.34
CA ASP A 76 11.22 -1.02 -6.28
C ASP A 76 10.94 -1.56 -7.68
N ALA A 77 10.09 -2.59 -7.79
CA ALA A 77 9.65 -3.17 -9.07
C ALA A 77 8.41 -2.47 -9.68
N LEU A 78 7.80 -1.51 -8.97
CA LEU A 78 6.63 -0.81 -9.50
C LEU A 78 7.01 0.01 -10.73
N PRO A 79 6.22 -0.06 -11.82
CA PRO A 79 6.39 0.86 -12.93
C PRO A 79 6.09 2.30 -12.48
N PRO A 80 6.62 3.32 -13.18
CA PRO A 80 6.23 4.70 -12.95
C PRO A 80 4.71 4.84 -13.03
N VAL A 81 4.09 5.24 -11.92
CA VAL A 81 2.63 5.38 -11.84
C VAL A 81 2.25 6.75 -12.39
N SER A 82 1.36 6.78 -13.38
CA SER A 82 0.71 8.01 -13.85
C SER A 82 -0.64 8.16 -13.15
N SER A 83 -0.98 9.38 -12.73
CA SER A 83 -2.29 9.70 -12.14
C SER A 83 -3.45 9.57 -13.15
N THR A 84 -3.18 9.22 -14.41
CA THR A 84 -4.13 9.16 -15.51
C THR A 84 -4.85 7.82 -15.67
N ALA A 85 -4.68 6.86 -14.76
CA ALA A 85 -5.43 5.62 -14.81
C ALA A 85 -6.94 5.90 -14.75
N ALA A 86 -7.66 5.52 -15.81
CA ALA A 86 -9.09 5.80 -15.95
C ALA A 86 -9.89 4.99 -14.93
N GLY A 87 -10.15 5.58 -13.76
CA GLY A 87 -11.09 5.05 -12.78
C GLY A 87 -12.53 5.11 -13.29
N ARG A 88 -13.45 4.47 -12.56
CA ARG A 88 -14.88 4.60 -12.83
C ARG A 88 -15.36 5.98 -12.38
N LEU A 89 -15.87 6.79 -13.31
CA LEU A 89 -16.59 8.02 -12.96
C LEU A 89 -17.87 7.66 -12.21
N VAL A 90 -18.04 8.21 -11.00
CA VAL A 90 -19.24 8.02 -10.18
C VAL A 90 -19.89 9.38 -9.98
N GLU A 91 -21.13 9.53 -10.45
CA GLU A 91 -21.93 10.75 -10.24
C GLU A 91 -22.62 10.68 -8.88
N VAL A 92 -22.42 11.71 -8.04
CA VAL A 92 -23.02 11.82 -6.71
C VAL A 92 -23.89 13.08 -6.69
N PRO A 93 -25.23 12.97 -6.60
CA PRO A 93 -26.11 14.14 -6.58
C PRO A 93 -25.93 14.93 -5.28
N VAL A 94 -25.86 16.27 -5.37
CA VAL A 94 -25.68 17.17 -4.23
C VAL A 94 -26.71 18.31 -4.28
N CYS A 95 -27.42 18.54 -3.18
CA CYS A 95 -28.16 19.77 -2.94
C CYS A 95 -27.27 20.69 -2.10
N TYR A 96 -26.93 21.86 -2.64
CA TYR A 96 -26.11 22.87 -1.97
C TYR A 96 -26.87 23.64 -0.89
#